data_AF-A0A444GL76-F1
#
_entry.id   AF-A0A444GL76-F1
#
_cell.length_a   1.000
_cell.length_b   1.000
_cell.length_c   1.000
_cell.angle_alpha   90.00
_cell.angle_beta   90.00
_cell.angle_gamma   90.00
#
_symmetry.space_group_name_H-M   'P 1'
#
loop_
_entity.id
_entity.type
_entity.pdbx_description
1 polymer ?
#
loop_
_entity_poly.entity_id
_entity_poly.type
_entity_poly.pdbx_seq_one_letter_code
_entity_poly.pdbx_strand_id
1 'polypeptide(L)'
;MGKSGQNALYPGYTLFQFRAFEYLEHPVLGKHLVEISKAVLAINDKLVQEIFGSPDDMKLHSSMTLFGQVENTDPVFAEVLNKYFGGLFDSSTLQIIEKNAEDDSI
;
A
#
# COMPACT_ATOMS: atom_id res chain seq x y z
N MET A 1 7.25 -28.15 -10.49
CA MET A 1 8.18 -27.88 -9.36
C MET A 1 7.67 -26.60 -8.70
N GLY A 2 7.34 -26.64 -7.40
CA GLY A 2 6.92 -25.46 -6.62
C GLY A 2 5.40 -25.21 -6.57
N LYS A 3 4.65 -26.02 -5.81
CA LYS A 3 3.30 -25.65 -5.39
C LYS A 3 3.44 -24.73 -4.18
N SER A 4 3.23 -23.43 -4.37
CA SER A 4 3.31 -22.42 -3.31
C SER A 4 2.10 -22.55 -2.39
N GLY A 5 2.23 -23.37 -1.34
CA GLY A 5 1.21 -23.55 -0.30
C GLY A 5 1.07 -22.36 0.64
N GLN A 6 0.90 -21.14 0.11
CA GLN A 6 0.74 -19.92 0.92
C GLN A 6 -0.72 -19.42 1.00
N ASN A 7 -1.59 -19.86 0.08
CA ASN A 7 -2.99 -19.42 0.03
C ASN A 7 -3.91 -20.08 1.10
N ALA A 8 -3.35 -20.85 2.04
CA ALA A 8 -4.13 -21.57 3.06
C ALA A 8 -4.16 -20.88 4.44
N LEU A 9 -3.31 -19.87 4.69
CA LEU A 9 -3.21 -19.23 6.01
C LEU A 9 -4.07 -17.96 6.16
N TYR A 10 -4.46 -17.32 5.05
CA TYR A 10 -5.28 -16.09 5.07
C TYR A 10 -6.31 -16.07 3.93
N PRO A 11 -7.41 -16.83 4.04
CA PRO A 11 -8.46 -16.82 3.03
C PRO A 11 -9.06 -15.41 2.90
N GLY A 12 -8.91 -14.78 1.74
CA GLY A 12 -9.38 -13.42 1.45
C GLY A 12 -8.29 -12.42 1.09
N TYR A 13 -7.01 -12.75 1.30
CA TYR A 13 -5.87 -11.93 0.91
C TYR A 13 -5.23 -12.44 -0.39
N THR A 14 -4.86 -11.53 -1.29
CA THR A 14 -3.89 -11.84 -2.37
C THR A 14 -2.48 -11.93 -1.79
N LEU A 15 -1.52 -12.53 -2.51
CA LEU A 15 -0.12 -12.58 -2.08
C LEU A 15 0.45 -11.18 -1.74
N PHE A 16 0.06 -10.15 -2.50
CA PHE A 16 0.50 -8.78 -2.25
C PHE A 16 -0.16 -8.16 -1.02
N GLN A 17 -1.46 -8.37 -0.84
CA GLN A 17 -2.14 -7.89 0.37
C GLN A 17 -1.59 -8.59 1.62
N PHE A 18 -1.29 -9.89 1.53
CA PHE A 18 -0.67 -10.64 2.63
C PHE A 18 0.72 -10.09 2.97
N ARG A 19 1.57 -9.84 1.97
CA ARG A 19 2.89 -9.21 2.21
C ARG A 19 2.79 -7.80 2.78
N ALA A 20 1.79 -7.03 2.35
CA ALA A 20 1.53 -5.71 2.91
C ALA A 20 1.10 -5.82 4.38
N PHE A 21 0.24 -6.79 4.71
CA PHE A 21 -0.12 -7.11 6.09
C PHE A 21 1.09 -7.52 6.93
N GLU A 22 1.93 -8.45 6.46
CA GLU A 22 3.17 -8.84 7.15
C GLU A 22 4.12 -7.65 7.40
N TYR A 23 4.23 -6.75 6.42
CA TYR A 23 5.03 -5.54 6.54
C TYR A 23 4.47 -4.60 7.62
N LEU A 24 3.14 -4.46 7.70
CA LEU A 24 2.46 -3.64 8.70
C LEU A 24 2.53 -4.24 10.11
N GLU A 25 2.42 -5.56 10.23
CA GLU A 25 2.57 -6.28 11.50
C GLU A 25 4.02 -6.27 12.03
N HIS A 26 5.01 -6.01 11.17
CA HIS A 26 6.39 -5.97 11.61
C HIS A 26 6.62 -4.81 12.60
N PRO A 27 7.13 -5.09 13.83
CA PRO A 27 7.10 -4.17 14.98
C PRO A 27 7.85 -2.85 14.77
N VAL A 28 8.78 -2.83 13.82
CA VAL A 28 9.55 -1.64 13.45
C VAL A 28 9.07 -1.02 12.14
N LEU A 29 8.74 -1.85 11.14
CA LEU A 29 8.54 -1.35 9.77
C LEU A 29 7.15 -0.73 9.62
N GLY A 30 6.10 -1.41 10.11
CA GLY A 30 4.75 -0.85 10.11
C GLY A 30 4.67 0.45 10.91
N LYS A 31 5.29 0.49 12.10
CA LYS A 31 5.35 1.70 12.92
C LYS A 31 6.03 2.86 12.18
N HIS A 32 7.22 2.64 11.62
CA HIS A 32 7.93 3.70 10.91
C HIS A 32 7.17 4.16 9.66
N LEU A 33 6.53 3.24 8.94
CA LEU A 33 5.73 3.59 7.77
C LEU A 33 4.56 4.52 8.17
N VAL A 34 3.83 4.18 9.23
CA VAL A 34 2.74 5.02 9.76
C VAL A 34 3.26 6.38 10.22
N GLU A 35 4.38 6.41 10.96
CA GLU A 35 4.99 7.67 11.45
C GLU A 35 5.43 8.58 10.30
N ILE A 36 6.08 8.02 9.28
CA ILE A 36 6.51 8.78 8.10
C ILE A 36 5.30 9.27 7.31
N SER A 37 4.27 8.45 7.10
CA SER A 37 3.03 8.89 6.44
C SER A 37 2.35 10.03 7.20
N LYS A 38 2.33 9.99 8.54
CA LYS A 38 1.83 11.10 9.38
C LYS A 38 2.68 12.35 9.25
N ALA A 39 4.01 12.21 9.18
CA ALA A 39 4.91 13.35 8.96
C ALA A 39 4.67 14.00 7.59
N VAL A 40 4.45 13.19 6.55
CA VAL A 40 4.10 13.66 5.20
C VAL A 40 2.76 14.42 5.22
N LEU A 41 1.74 13.87 5.90
CA LEU A 41 0.46 14.56 6.08
C LEU A 41 0.57 15.89 6.84
N ALA A 42 1.54 16.04 7.73
CA ALA A 42 1.76 17.29 8.45
C ALA A 42 2.37 18.40 7.59
N ILE A 43 2.92 18.08 6.40
CA ILE A 43 3.47 19.07 5.48
C ILE A 43 2.35 19.82 4.79
N ASN A 44 2.15 21.10 5.13
CA ASN A 44 1.16 21.97 4.50
C ASN A 44 1.77 22.74 3.32
N ASP A 45 0.90 23.19 2.41
CA ASP A 45 1.23 24.09 1.30
C ASP A 45 2.34 23.60 0.36
N LYS A 46 2.49 22.28 0.24
CA LYS A 46 3.39 21.65 -0.75
C LYS A 46 2.67 20.58 -1.54
N LEU A 47 2.97 20.53 -2.83
CA LEU A 47 2.57 19.44 -3.70
C LEU A 47 3.41 18.20 -3.40
N VAL A 48 2.87 17.01 -3.63
CA VAL A 48 3.60 15.74 -3.43
C VAL A 48 4.91 15.69 -4.22
N GLN A 49 4.91 16.29 -5.42
CA GLN A 49 6.09 16.41 -6.29
C GLN A 49 7.18 17.31 -5.72
N GLU A 50 6.83 18.28 -4.86
CA GLU A 50 7.82 19.13 -4.20
C GLU A 50 8.43 18.45 -2.97
N ILE A 51 7.76 17.42 -2.43
CA ILE A 51 8.21 16.64 -1.28
C ILE A 51 9.09 15.48 -1.75
N PHE A 52 8.61 14.71 -2.73
CA PHE A 52 9.26 13.48 -3.19
C PHE A 52 9.96 13.61 -4.54
N GLY A 53 9.60 14.60 -5.36
CA GLY A 53 10.02 14.65 -6.75
C GLY A 53 9.32 13.61 -7.61
N SER A 54 9.52 13.73 -8.92
CA SER A 54 9.13 12.70 -9.88
C SER A 54 10.33 11.79 -10.18
N PRO A 55 10.16 10.45 -10.26
CA PRO A 55 8.91 9.67 -10.24
C PRO A 55 8.55 9.09 -8.86
N ASP A 56 9.15 9.58 -7.78
CA ASP A 56 8.93 9.02 -6.45
C ASP A 56 7.54 9.37 -5.88
N ASP A 57 6.91 10.44 -6.36
CA ASP A 57 5.50 10.76 -6.15
C ASP A 57 4.57 9.60 -6.57
N MET A 58 4.82 8.97 -7.72
CA MET A 58 4.05 7.79 -8.15
C MET A 58 4.27 6.59 -7.23
N LYS A 59 5.49 6.39 -6.72
CA LYS A 59 5.75 5.30 -5.77
C LYS A 59 5.00 5.48 -4.47
N LEU A 60 4.86 6.72 -3.99
CA LEU A 60 4.00 7.03 -2.85
C LEU A 60 2.55 6.65 -3.18
N HIS A 61 2.04 7.02 -4.34
CA HIS A 61 0.66 6.69 -4.76
C HIS A 61 0.40 5.18 -4.75
N SER A 62 1.27 4.40 -5.39
CA SER A 62 1.20 2.94 -5.42
C SER A 62 1.33 2.33 -4.02
N SER A 63 2.24 2.83 -3.20
CA SER A 63 2.46 2.32 -1.84
C SER A 63 1.26 2.57 -0.92
N MET A 64 0.74 3.81 -0.88
CA MET A 64 -0.44 4.13 -0.08
C MET A 64 -1.67 3.36 -0.55
N THR A 65 -1.76 3.08 -1.85
CA THR A 65 -2.79 2.19 -2.41
C THR A 65 -2.65 0.78 -1.87
N LEU A 66 -1.47 0.17 -1.97
CA LEU A 66 -1.24 -1.21 -1.48
C LEU A 66 -1.55 -1.36 0.01
N PHE A 67 -1.03 -0.46 0.85
CA PHE A 67 -1.26 -0.52 2.30
C PHE A 67 -2.67 -0.14 2.69
N GLY A 68 -3.35 0.70 1.91
CA GLY A 68 -4.77 1.04 2.07
C GLY A 68 -5.74 -0.09 1.71
N GLN A 69 -5.28 -1.13 1.00
CA GLN A 69 -6.08 -2.33 0.69
C GLN A 69 -6.05 -3.40 1.80
N VAL A 70 -5.22 -3.22 2.83
CA VAL A 70 -5.16 -4.14 3.98
C VAL A 70 -6.32 -3.81 4.94
N GLU A 71 -7.06 -4.84 5.40
CA GLU A 71 -8.15 -4.62 6.34
C GLU A 71 -7.64 -4.12 7.69
N ASN A 72 -8.38 -3.21 8.33
CA ASN A 72 -8.05 -2.63 9.64
C ASN A 72 -6.68 -1.93 9.72
N THR A 73 -6.16 -1.45 8.59
CA THR A 73 -4.94 -0.64 8.51
C THR A 73 -5.14 0.78 9.08
N ASP A 74 -4.04 1.50 9.35
CA ASP A 74 -4.10 2.88 9.85
C ASP A 74 -4.72 3.80 8.77
N PRO A 75 -5.70 4.66 9.12
CA PRO A 75 -6.38 5.54 8.16
C PRO A 75 -5.43 6.56 7.49
N VAL A 76 -4.22 6.76 8.04
CA VAL A 76 -3.18 7.63 7.46
C VAL A 76 -2.96 7.38 5.97
N PHE A 77 -3.04 6.12 5.51
CA PHE A 77 -2.82 5.80 4.10
C PHE A 77 -3.92 6.39 3.20
N ALA A 78 -5.18 6.28 3.63
CA ALA A 78 -6.32 6.89 2.94
C ALA A 78 -6.26 8.43 3.03
N GLU A 79 -5.81 8.98 4.15
CA GLU A 79 -5.62 10.43 4.30
C GLU A 79 -4.54 10.98 3.37
N VAL A 80 -3.41 10.27 3.20
CA VAL A 80 -2.36 10.66 2.24
C VAL A 80 -2.92 10.65 0.82
N LEU A 81 -3.70 9.62 0.46
CA LEU A 81 -4.39 9.54 -0.83
C LEU A 81 -5.36 10.71 -1.03
N ASN A 82 -6.16 11.03 -0.02
CA ASN A 82 -7.08 12.17 -0.05
C ASN A 82 -6.35 13.50 -0.26
N LYS A 83 -5.24 13.70 0.45
CA LYS A 83 -4.49 14.96 0.42
C LYS A 83 -3.77 15.19 -0.91
N TYR A 84 -3.11 14.17 -1.45
CA TYR A 84 -2.19 14.33 -2.58
C TYR A 84 -2.70 13.76 -3.91
N PHE A 85 -3.65 12.83 -3.87
CA PHE A 85 -4.13 12.09 -5.06
C PHE A 85 -5.65 12.16 -5.22
N GLY A 86 -6.31 13.10 -4.51
CA GLY A 86 -7.76 13.29 -4.59
C GLY A 86 -8.59 12.13 -4.08
N GLY A 87 -8.01 11.27 -3.24
CA GLY A 87 -8.64 10.07 -2.70
C GLY A 87 -8.69 8.91 -3.68
N LEU A 88 -8.05 9.04 -4.84
CA LEU A 88 -8.02 8.01 -5.86
C LEU A 88 -6.90 7.01 -5.58
N PHE A 89 -7.21 5.73 -5.68
CA PHE A 89 -6.22 4.67 -5.68
C PHE A 89 -5.48 4.61 -7.02
N ASP A 90 -4.25 4.11 -7.00
CA ASP A 90 -3.49 3.84 -8.22
C ASP A 90 -4.06 2.60 -8.92
N SER A 91 -4.80 2.83 -10.00
CA SER A 91 -5.43 1.77 -10.81
C SER A 91 -4.42 0.74 -11.31
N SER A 92 -3.17 1.14 -11.59
CA SER A 92 -2.14 0.20 -12.06
C SER A 92 -1.75 -0.77 -10.95
N THR A 93 -1.58 -0.25 -9.73
CA THR A 93 -1.31 -1.08 -8.55
C THR A 93 -2.48 -2.01 -8.24
N LEU A 94 -3.73 -1.54 -8.33
CA LEU A 94 -4.91 -2.39 -8.15
C LEU A 94 -4.95 -3.54 -9.17
N GLN A 95 -4.70 -3.26 -10.45
CA GLN A 95 -4.62 -4.29 -11.48
C GLN A 95 -3.50 -5.31 -11.22
N ILE A 96 -2.35 -4.87 -10.69
CA ILE A 96 -1.26 -5.78 -10.33
C ILE A 96 -1.68 -6.68 -9.16
N ILE A 97 -2.35 -6.11 -8.14
CA ILE A 97 -2.85 -6.86 -6.99
C ILE A 97 -3.88 -7.91 -7.44
N GLU A 98 -4.79 -7.55 -8.34
CA GLU A 98 -5.83 -8.45 -8.89
C GLU A 98 -5.26 -9.52 -9.83
N LYS A 99 -4.45 -9.13 -10.82
CA LYS A 99 -3.90 -10.06 -11.83
C LYS A 99 -3.03 -11.15 -11.21
N ASN A 100 -2.30 -10.83 -10.15
CA ASN A 100 -1.48 -11.82 -9.44
C ASN A 100 -2.29 -12.65 -8.44
N ALA A 101 -3.53 -12.26 -8.13
CA ALA A 101 -4.46 -13.11 -7.38
C ALA A 101 -5.01 -14.25 -8.27
N GLU A 102 -5.23 -13.97 -9.56
CA GLU A 102 -5.74 -14.96 -10.52
C GLU A 102 -4.70 -16.04 -10.88
N ASP A 103 -3.41 -15.68 -10.94
CA ASP A 103 -2.32 -16.60 -11.29
C ASP A 103 -2.00 -17.63 -10.18
N ASP A 104 -2.42 -17.35 -8.94
CA ASP A 104 -2.33 -18.29 -7.80
C ASP A 104 -3.51 -19.31 -7.78
N SER A 105 -4.41 -19.26 -8.77
CA SER A 105 -5.64 -20.09 -8.86
C SER A 105 -5.57 -21.28 -9.84
N ILE A 106 -4.44 -21.55 -10.50
CA ILE A 106 -4.31 -22.62 -11.52
C ILE A 106 -3.31 -23.72 -11.10
#